data_AF-A0A955NN18-F1
#
_entry.id   AF-A0A955NN18-F1
#
_cell.length_a   1.000
_cell.length_b   1.000
_cell.length_c   1.000
_cell.angle_alpha   90.00
_cell.angle_beta   90.00
_cell.angle_gamma   90.00
#
_symmetry.space_group_name_H-M   'P 1'
#
loop_
_entity.id
_entity.type
_entity.pdbx_description
1 polymer ?
#
loop_
_entity_poly.entity_id
_entity_poly.type
_entity_poly.pdbx_seq_one_letter_code
_entity_poly.pdbx_strand_id
1 'polypeptide(L)'
;MSNPFTHSLYLIVILTAFSLPHADLAEAEDYLHAPPEAVKEWRELKFGMFIHWGPVSLMGTEIGWSRGGERRGQRGTGYIPVEIYDNLYKKFNPTEFDADEWVRIAQEAGMKYLVFTTKHHDGFVNFDSKLTDYKITSPESPYGKDIVKQL
;
A
#
# COMPACT_ATOMS: atom_id res chain seq x y z
N MET A 1 62.44 37.39 32.42
CA MET A 1 62.10 36.29 31.50
C MET A 1 60.64 36.44 31.14
N SER A 2 60.41 36.87 29.90
CA SER A 2 59.11 37.11 29.27
C SER A 2 58.38 35.79 29.00
N ASN A 3 57.08 35.73 29.26
CA ASN A 3 56.21 34.77 28.59
C ASN A 3 55.03 35.52 27.97
N PRO A 4 54.80 35.45 26.65
CA PRO A 4 53.77 36.23 25.97
C PRO A 4 52.51 35.39 25.73
N PHE A 5 51.48 36.04 25.19
CA PHE A 5 50.29 35.47 24.53
C PHE A 5 49.05 35.20 25.39
N THR A 6 48.31 36.28 25.66
CA THR A 6 46.84 36.27 25.65
C THR A 6 46.35 36.08 24.20
N HIS A 7 45.69 34.95 23.89
CA HIS A 7 44.90 34.80 22.67
C HIS A 7 43.40 34.87 23.03
N SER A 8 42.76 35.97 22.65
CA SER A 8 41.29 36.03 22.54
C SER A 8 40.87 35.30 21.28
N LEU A 9 40.20 34.15 21.42
CA LEU A 9 39.54 33.48 20.30
C LEU A 9 38.22 34.20 20.01
N TYR A 10 38.13 34.90 18.88
CA TYR A 10 36.84 35.31 18.31
C TYR A 10 36.25 34.12 17.54
N LEU A 11 35.14 33.56 18.03
CA LEU A 11 34.36 32.56 17.32
C LEU A 11 33.50 33.27 16.27
N ILE A 12 33.88 33.17 14.99
CA ILE A 12 33.03 33.60 13.86
C ILE A 12 32.06 32.45 13.57
N VAL A 13 30.79 32.64 13.90
CA VAL A 13 29.71 31.76 13.44
C VAL A 13 29.28 32.24 12.06
N ILE A 14 29.70 31.53 11.01
CA ILE A 14 29.20 31.75 9.65
C ILE A 14 27.85 31.03 9.53
N LEU A 15 26.75 31.77 9.64
CA LEU A 15 25.41 31.31 9.28
C LEU A 15 25.30 31.30 7.75
N THR A 16 25.64 30.18 7.12
CA THR A 16 25.23 29.93 5.74
C THR A 16 23.74 29.60 5.73
N ALA A 17 22.91 30.54 5.26
CA ALA A 17 21.53 30.26 4.94
C ALA A 17 21.48 29.28 3.76
N PHE A 18 21.27 28.00 4.04
CA PHE A 18 20.87 27.05 3.01
C PHE A 18 19.44 27.42 2.58
N SER A 19 19.30 28.00 1.38
CA SER A 19 18.01 28.10 0.73
C SER A 19 17.56 26.69 0.39
N LEU A 20 16.59 26.17 1.16
CA LEU A 20 15.90 24.96 0.78
C LEU A 20 15.22 25.21 -0.57
N PRO A 21 15.31 24.29 -1.54
CA PRO A 21 14.53 24.42 -2.76
C PRO A 21 13.06 24.49 -2.35
N HIS A 22 12.44 25.64 -2.60
CA HIS A 22 11.00 25.76 -2.49
C HIS A 22 10.43 24.88 -3.58
N ALA A 23 9.75 23.80 -3.18
CA ALA A 23 8.93 23.04 -4.11
C ALA A 23 7.93 24.03 -4.72
N ASP A 24 7.96 24.16 -6.04
CA ASP A 24 7.11 25.10 -6.76
C ASP A 24 5.66 24.68 -6.56
N LEU A 25 4.85 25.53 -5.92
CA LEU A 25 3.47 25.20 -5.55
C LEU A 25 2.59 24.91 -6.78
N ALA A 26 3.01 25.39 -7.97
CA ALA A 26 2.38 25.08 -9.25
C ALA A 26 2.47 23.59 -9.63
N GLU A 27 3.60 22.92 -9.34
CA GLU A 27 3.75 21.46 -9.54
C GLU A 27 2.83 20.68 -8.58
N ALA A 28 2.53 21.27 -7.43
CA ALA A 28 1.64 20.70 -6.43
C ALA A 28 0.14 20.98 -6.69
N GLU A 29 -0.26 21.71 -7.73
CA GLU A 29 -1.69 21.80 -8.12
C GLU A 29 -2.07 20.76 -9.19
N ASP A 30 -1.11 20.33 -10.01
CA ASP A 30 -1.36 19.43 -11.15
C ASP A 30 -1.45 17.93 -10.77
N TYR A 31 -1.02 17.53 -9.56
CA TYR A 31 -1.06 16.11 -9.15
C TYR A 31 -2.46 15.50 -9.02
N LEU A 32 -3.50 16.34 -8.86
CA LEU A 32 -4.89 15.88 -8.76
C LEU A 32 -5.52 15.57 -10.11
N HIS A 33 -4.87 15.96 -11.21
CA HIS A 33 -5.37 15.78 -12.55
C HIS A 33 -4.44 14.89 -13.36
N ALA A 34 -4.96 13.75 -13.83
CA ALA A 34 -4.21 12.93 -14.78
C ALA A 34 -4.06 13.70 -16.11
N PRO A 35 -2.87 13.73 -16.71
CA PRO A 35 -2.66 14.35 -18.02
C PRO A 35 -3.65 13.79 -19.05
N PRO A 36 -4.20 14.62 -19.96
CA PRO A 36 -5.21 14.17 -20.94
C PRO A 36 -4.77 12.96 -21.77
N GLU A 37 -3.48 12.85 -22.10
CA GLU A 37 -2.94 11.70 -22.83
C GLU A 37 -2.99 10.41 -21.99
N ALA A 38 -2.65 10.46 -20.69
CA ALA A 38 -2.75 9.30 -19.80
C ALA A 38 -4.20 8.81 -19.65
N VAL A 39 -5.16 9.75 -19.56
CA VAL A 39 -6.60 9.40 -19.54
C VAL A 39 -7.03 8.74 -20.85
N LYS A 40 -6.54 9.23 -21.98
CA LYS A 40 -6.81 8.65 -23.31
C LYS A 40 -6.19 7.26 -23.44
N GLU A 41 -4.92 7.09 -23.08
CA GLU A 41 -4.25 5.78 -23.05
C GLU A 41 -5.02 4.76 -22.20
N TRP A 42 -5.40 5.14 -20.97
CA TRP A 42 -6.20 4.28 -20.09
C TRP A 42 -7.54 3.90 -20.72
N ARG A 43 -8.23 4.86 -21.37
CA ARG A 43 -9.48 4.58 -22.09
C ARG A 43 -9.28 3.63 -23.27
N GLU A 44 -8.13 3.61 -23.92
CA GLU A 44 -7.83 2.70 -25.02
C GLU A 44 -7.48 1.27 -24.57
N LEU A 45 -7.20 1.05 -23.28
CA LEU A 45 -7.05 -0.30 -22.73
C LEU A 45 -8.36 -1.09 -22.77
N LYS A 46 -9.52 -0.42 -22.65
CA LYS A 46 -10.92 -0.92 -22.75
C LYS A 46 -11.34 -2.02 -21.77
N PHE A 47 -10.54 -3.07 -21.60
CA PHE A 47 -10.90 -4.30 -20.90
C PHE A 47 -9.78 -4.72 -19.95
N GLY A 48 -10.12 -5.01 -18.69
CA GLY A 48 -9.18 -5.39 -17.65
C GLY A 48 -9.80 -6.31 -16.60
N MET A 49 -8.95 -6.90 -15.76
CA MET A 49 -9.37 -7.77 -14.65
C MET A 49 -9.26 -7.03 -13.32
N PHE A 50 -10.31 -7.14 -12.50
CA PHE A 50 -10.30 -6.67 -11.13
C PHE A 50 -10.29 -7.86 -10.17
N ILE A 51 -9.25 -7.97 -9.36
CA ILE A 51 -9.06 -9.02 -8.37
C ILE A 51 -9.33 -8.48 -6.95
N HIS A 52 -10.39 -9.00 -6.36
CA HIS A 52 -10.75 -8.81 -4.96
C HIS A 52 -10.36 -10.07 -4.18
N TRP A 53 -9.31 -9.97 -3.36
CA TRP A 53 -8.77 -11.15 -2.69
C TRP A 53 -8.11 -10.81 -1.34
N GLY A 54 -8.24 -11.73 -0.40
CA GLY A 54 -7.66 -11.60 0.94
C GLY A 54 -8.08 -12.75 1.86
N PRO A 55 -7.69 -12.70 3.15
CA PRO A 55 -7.90 -13.79 4.11
C PRO A 55 -9.35 -14.27 4.24
N VAL A 56 -10.33 -13.38 4.01
CA VAL A 56 -11.76 -13.71 4.00
C VAL A 56 -12.16 -14.77 2.98
N SER A 57 -11.36 -15.01 1.95
CA SER A 57 -11.57 -16.12 1.02
C SER A 57 -11.62 -17.48 1.73
N LEU A 58 -10.99 -17.62 2.91
CA LEU A 58 -11.11 -18.83 3.75
C LEU A 58 -12.53 -19.07 4.27
N MET A 59 -13.36 -18.04 4.31
CA MET A 59 -14.75 -18.11 4.77
C MET A 59 -15.74 -18.32 3.63
N GLY A 60 -15.30 -18.17 2.37
CA GLY A 60 -16.18 -18.27 1.20
C GLY A 60 -17.22 -17.15 1.11
N THR A 61 -16.96 -16.01 1.76
CA THR A 61 -17.87 -14.86 1.82
C THR A 61 -17.33 -13.69 1.01
N GLU A 62 -18.14 -12.67 0.78
CA GLU A 62 -17.64 -11.47 0.11
C GLU A 62 -16.50 -10.77 0.88
N ILE A 63 -15.78 -9.90 0.17
CA ILE A 63 -14.61 -9.22 0.71
C ILE A 63 -14.99 -8.05 1.62
N GLY A 64 -14.92 -8.28 2.92
CA GLY A 64 -14.86 -7.25 3.95
C GLY A 64 -16.20 -6.79 4.53
N TRP A 65 -17.35 -6.96 3.86
CA TRP A 65 -18.67 -6.62 4.46
C TRP A 65 -19.17 -7.66 5.48
N SER A 66 -18.65 -8.87 5.43
CA SER A 66 -19.01 -10.02 6.26
C SER A 66 -18.34 -9.94 7.62
N ARG A 67 -17.30 -9.11 7.75
CA ARG A 67 -16.73 -8.68 9.03
C ARG A 67 -17.81 -8.04 9.90
N GLY A 68 -18.01 -8.57 11.10
CA GLY A 68 -18.91 -8.00 12.08
C GLY A 68 -18.32 -6.77 12.76
N GLY A 69 -19.06 -6.25 13.74
CA GLY A 69 -18.60 -5.16 14.61
C GLY A 69 -18.44 -3.81 13.91
N GLU A 70 -17.96 -2.83 14.65
CA GLU A 70 -17.83 -1.46 14.15
C GLU A 70 -16.67 -1.33 13.13
N ARG A 71 -16.87 -0.46 12.14
CA ARG A 71 -15.88 -0.01 11.16
C ARG A 71 -15.84 1.51 11.17
N ARG A 72 -14.75 2.12 11.66
CA ARG A 72 -14.52 3.59 11.60
C ARG A 72 -15.79 4.44 11.85
N GLY A 73 -16.46 4.27 12.98
CA GLY A 73 -17.66 5.05 13.33
C GLY A 73 -18.97 4.58 12.69
N GLN A 74 -18.95 3.48 11.92
CA GLN A 74 -20.13 2.85 11.34
C GLN A 74 -20.33 1.45 11.89
N ARG A 75 -21.57 1.11 12.29
CA ARG A 75 -21.91 -0.24 12.72
C ARG A 75 -21.82 -1.19 11.52
N GLY A 76 -20.95 -2.19 11.60
CA GLY A 76 -20.91 -3.25 10.61
C GLY A 76 -22.10 -4.19 10.75
N THR A 77 -22.61 -4.63 9.60
CA THR A 77 -23.73 -5.56 9.46
C THR A 77 -23.27 -7.00 9.20
N GLY A 78 -21.96 -7.25 9.19
CA GLY A 78 -21.40 -8.56 8.91
C GLY A 78 -21.67 -9.56 10.03
N TYR A 79 -21.75 -10.83 9.65
CA TYR A 79 -22.09 -11.94 10.53
C TYR A 79 -20.87 -12.71 11.06
N ILE A 80 -19.67 -12.48 10.51
CA ILE A 80 -18.44 -13.09 10.99
C ILE A 80 -17.93 -12.27 12.18
N PRO A 81 -17.78 -12.85 13.38
CA PRO A 81 -17.23 -12.14 14.53
C PRO A 81 -15.90 -11.46 14.20
N VAL A 82 -15.67 -10.25 14.72
CA VAL A 82 -14.45 -9.45 14.47
C VAL A 82 -13.20 -10.24 14.78
N GLU A 83 -13.20 -10.92 15.93
CA GLU A 83 -12.09 -11.71 16.43
C GLU A 83 -11.76 -12.88 15.50
N ILE A 84 -12.76 -13.42 14.80
CA ILE A 84 -12.53 -14.47 13.80
C ILE A 84 -11.98 -13.84 12.53
N TYR A 85 -12.67 -12.81 12.01
CA TYR A 85 -12.35 -12.17 10.74
C TYR A 85 -10.93 -11.60 10.73
N ASP A 86 -10.58 -10.82 11.75
CA ASP A 86 -9.31 -10.11 11.85
C ASP A 86 -8.13 -11.05 12.15
N ASN A 87 -8.39 -12.34 12.43
CA ASN A 87 -7.35 -13.37 12.61
C ASN A 87 -7.27 -14.38 11.46
N LEU A 88 -8.08 -14.25 10.41
CA LEU A 88 -8.03 -15.16 9.25
C LEU A 88 -6.66 -15.17 8.57
N TYR A 89 -5.95 -14.03 8.57
CA TYR A 89 -4.64 -13.91 7.94
C TYR A 89 -3.57 -14.84 8.53
N LYS A 90 -3.75 -15.27 9.79
CA LYS A 90 -2.88 -16.25 10.46
C LYS A 90 -3.00 -17.67 9.91
N LYS A 91 -4.05 -17.92 9.11
CA LYS A 91 -4.31 -19.20 8.44
C LYS A 91 -4.25 -19.08 6.92
N PHE A 92 -4.24 -17.86 6.40
CA PHE A 92 -4.27 -17.59 4.97
C PHE A 92 -2.90 -17.89 4.36
N ASN A 93 -2.79 -19.05 3.71
CA ASN A 93 -1.59 -19.52 3.03
C ASN A 93 -1.94 -19.99 1.60
N PRO A 94 -1.93 -19.09 0.61
CA PRO A 94 -2.27 -19.46 -0.76
C PRO A 94 -1.09 -20.19 -1.44
N THR A 95 -0.94 -21.48 -1.14
CA THR A 95 0.17 -22.30 -1.65
C THR A 95 0.12 -22.55 -3.15
N GLU A 96 -1.06 -22.38 -3.76
CA GLU A 96 -1.29 -22.52 -5.20
C GLU A 96 -1.34 -21.17 -5.92
N PHE A 97 -1.04 -20.06 -5.24
CA PHE A 97 -0.97 -18.77 -5.90
C PHE A 97 0.28 -18.69 -6.80
N ASP A 98 0.03 -18.37 -8.07
CA ASP A 98 1.03 -18.11 -9.09
C ASP A 98 0.62 -16.83 -9.84
N ALA A 99 1.43 -15.77 -9.69
CA ALA A 99 1.19 -14.49 -10.34
C ALA A 99 1.34 -14.57 -11.86
N ASP A 100 2.29 -15.36 -12.37
CA ASP A 100 2.51 -15.54 -13.80
C ASP A 100 1.30 -16.25 -14.42
N GLU A 101 0.74 -17.23 -13.72
CA GLU A 101 -0.50 -17.88 -14.16
C GLU A 101 -1.67 -16.89 -14.25
N TRP A 102 -1.86 -16.05 -13.24
CA TRP A 102 -2.96 -15.07 -13.23
C TRP A 102 -2.81 -14.03 -14.35
N VAL A 103 -1.60 -13.50 -14.55
CA VAL A 103 -1.29 -12.56 -15.63
C VAL A 103 -1.49 -13.22 -16.99
N ARG A 104 -1.04 -14.48 -17.16
CA ARG A 104 -1.23 -15.26 -18.38
C ARG A 104 -2.71 -15.45 -18.70
N ILE A 105 -3.54 -15.82 -17.72
CA ILE A 105 -4.99 -15.95 -17.91
C ILE A 105 -5.60 -14.61 -18.37
N ALA A 106 -5.18 -13.49 -17.76
CA ALA A 106 -5.65 -12.16 -18.17
C ALA A 106 -5.29 -11.85 -19.63
N GLN A 107 -4.04 -12.12 -20.02
CA GLN A 107 -3.54 -11.91 -21.37
C GLN A 107 -4.25 -12.80 -22.40
N GLU A 108 -4.41 -14.09 -22.10
CA GLU A 108 -5.12 -15.06 -22.95
C GLU A 108 -6.60 -14.67 -23.13
N ALA A 109 -7.22 -14.05 -22.11
CA ALA A 109 -8.57 -13.48 -22.19
C ALA A 109 -8.65 -12.14 -22.96
N GLY A 110 -7.51 -11.58 -23.39
CA GLY A 110 -7.45 -10.31 -24.13
C GLY A 110 -7.48 -9.05 -23.27
N MET A 111 -7.36 -9.17 -21.95
CA MET A 111 -7.33 -8.04 -21.02
C MET A 111 -6.03 -7.24 -21.14
N LYS A 112 -6.12 -5.93 -20.91
CA LYS A 112 -5.04 -4.97 -21.10
C LYS A 112 -4.52 -4.35 -19.82
N TYR A 113 -5.21 -4.56 -18.70
CA TYR A 113 -4.78 -4.10 -17.39
C TYR A 113 -5.34 -4.98 -16.26
N LEU A 114 -4.71 -4.87 -15.11
CA LEU A 114 -5.07 -5.53 -13.86
C LEU A 114 -5.29 -4.46 -12.78
N VAL A 115 -6.32 -4.65 -11.97
CA VAL A 115 -6.53 -3.91 -10.73
C VAL A 115 -6.58 -4.94 -9.61
N PHE A 116 -5.67 -4.83 -8.66
CA PHE A 116 -5.61 -5.71 -7.50
C PHE A 116 -5.86 -4.93 -6.22
N THR A 117 -6.64 -5.52 -5.32
CA THR A 117 -6.94 -4.95 -4.00
C THR A 117 -5.72 -4.99 -3.08
N THR A 118 -4.86 -3.98 -3.17
CA THR A 118 -3.69 -3.83 -2.27
C THR A 118 -4.09 -3.78 -0.80
N LYS A 119 -5.25 -3.16 -0.53
CA LYS A 119 -5.95 -3.15 0.76
C LYS A 119 -7.42 -2.85 0.53
N HIS A 120 -8.33 -3.65 1.09
CA HIS A 120 -9.76 -3.38 1.05
C HIS A 120 -10.21 -2.57 2.28
N HIS A 121 -11.52 -2.38 2.47
CA HIS A 121 -12.06 -1.61 3.61
C HIS A 121 -11.98 -2.33 4.96
N ASP A 122 -11.75 -3.65 4.97
CA ASP A 122 -11.42 -4.44 6.15
C ASP A 122 -10.04 -4.09 6.74
N GLY A 123 -9.17 -3.50 5.91
CA GLY A 123 -7.86 -2.99 6.30
C GLY A 123 -6.70 -3.96 6.13
N PHE A 124 -6.94 -5.21 5.70
CA PHE A 124 -5.86 -6.17 5.50
C PHE A 124 -5.01 -5.77 4.29
N VAL A 125 -3.69 -5.80 4.44
CA VAL A 125 -2.75 -5.33 3.42
C VAL A 125 -2.05 -6.48 2.71
N ASN A 126 -2.17 -6.54 1.38
CA ASN A 126 -1.59 -7.60 0.53
C ASN A 126 -0.14 -7.32 0.06
N PHE A 127 0.51 -6.29 0.61
CA PHE A 127 1.91 -5.91 0.32
C PHE A 127 2.71 -5.65 1.61
N ASP A 128 4.03 -5.51 1.52
CA ASP A 128 4.89 -5.27 2.68
C ASP A 128 4.87 -3.81 3.19
N SER A 129 3.72 -3.40 3.74
CA SER A 129 3.57 -2.09 4.36
C SER A 129 4.45 -1.94 5.60
N LYS A 130 5.08 -0.77 5.78
CA LYS A 130 5.84 -0.42 6.99
C LYS A 130 4.98 0.21 8.09
N LEU A 131 3.67 0.35 7.86
CA LEU A 131 2.77 1.13 8.71
C LEU A 131 1.79 0.26 9.52
N THR A 132 1.77 -1.05 9.31
CA THR A 132 0.87 -1.98 10.02
C THR A 132 1.42 -3.39 10.00
N ASP A 133 1.10 -4.16 11.05
CA ASP A 133 1.35 -5.61 11.12
C ASP A 133 0.16 -6.43 10.59
N TYR A 134 -0.98 -5.78 10.29
CA TYR A 134 -2.13 -6.42 9.65
C TYR A 134 -1.93 -6.53 8.13
N LYS A 135 -0.98 -7.39 7.74
CA LYS A 135 -0.49 -7.54 6.37
C LYS A 135 -0.03 -8.97 6.05
N ILE A 136 0.07 -9.29 4.77
CA ILE A 136 0.47 -10.61 4.27
C ILE A 136 1.92 -11.02 4.60
N THR A 137 2.81 -10.04 4.78
CA THR A 137 4.22 -10.28 5.15
C THR A 137 4.45 -10.25 6.66
N SER A 138 3.39 -10.19 7.47
CA SER A 138 3.49 -10.25 8.93
C SER A 138 4.13 -11.57 9.38
N PRO A 139 4.92 -11.59 10.46
CA PRO A 139 5.44 -12.83 11.05
C PRO A 139 4.36 -13.85 11.42
N GLU A 140 3.12 -13.39 11.66
CA GLU A 140 1.98 -14.28 11.96
C GLU A 140 1.30 -14.83 10.70
N SER A 141 1.63 -14.32 9.51
CA SER A 141 1.10 -14.85 8.25
C SER A 141 1.93 -16.05 7.77
N PRO A 142 1.30 -17.21 7.50
CA PRO A 142 2.02 -18.37 6.99
C PRO A 142 2.54 -18.20 5.56
N TYR A 143 1.98 -17.27 4.77
CA TYR A 143 2.45 -17.01 3.40
C TYR A 143 3.74 -16.19 3.38
N GLY A 144 3.77 -15.07 4.12
CA GLY A 144 4.96 -14.26 4.35
C GLY A 144 5.56 -13.53 3.15
N LYS A 145 4.97 -13.65 1.95
CA LYS A 145 5.46 -13.02 0.71
C LYS A 145 4.55 -11.87 0.26
N ASP A 146 5.14 -10.85 -0.33
CA ASP A 146 4.43 -9.70 -0.89
C ASP A 146 3.71 -10.12 -2.18
N ILE A 147 2.37 -10.13 -2.18
CA ILE A 147 1.55 -10.54 -3.33
C ILE A 147 1.58 -9.46 -4.41
N VAL A 148 1.49 -8.18 -4.01
CA VAL A 148 1.44 -7.05 -4.94
C VAL A 148 2.76 -6.90 -5.69
N LYS A 149 3.89 -7.26 -5.08
CA LYS A 149 5.19 -7.28 -5.76
C LYS A 149 5.34 -8.45 -6.76
N GLN A 150 4.57 -9.52 -6.59
CA GLN A 150 4.61 -10.68 -7.50
C GLN A 150 3.74 -10.47 -8.75
N LEU A 151 2.65 -9.70 -8.62
CA LEU A 151 1.77 -9.28 -9.72
C LEU A 151 2.36 -8.08 -10.50
#